data_AF-F0B892-F1
#
_entry.id   AF-F0B892-F1
#
_cell.length_a   1.000
_cell.length_b   1.000
_cell.length_c   1.000
_cell.angle_alpha   90.00
_cell.angle_beta   90.00
_cell.angle_gamma   90.00
#
_symmetry.space_group_name_H-M   'P 1'
#
loop_
_entity.id
_entity.type
_entity.pdbx_description
1 polymer ?
#
loop_
_entity_poly.entity_id
_entity_poly.type
_entity_poly.pdbx_seq_one_letter_code
_entity_poly.pdbx_strand_id
1 'polypeptide(L)'
;MRFRIFLAVSLITTFSAAAQAQVVTLNKGGYTLSYDCTNRTALRYEYVLQADTGSAARPSSFNLDTELPSGCAGQTSSASYASVRSGYDRGTW
;
A
#
# COMPACT_ATOMS: atom_id res chain seq x y z
N MET A 1 54.07 -37.33 -13.11
CA MET A 1 53.26 -36.14 -13.44
C MET A 1 52.24 -35.92 -12.35
N ARG A 2 52.30 -34.80 -11.63
CA ARG A 2 51.43 -34.49 -10.47
C ARG A 2 50.19 -33.75 -10.96
N PHE A 3 49.02 -34.39 -10.92
CA PHE A 3 47.74 -33.75 -11.19
C PHE A 3 47.35 -32.87 -9.99
N ARG A 4 47.39 -31.55 -10.15
CA ARG A 4 46.91 -30.59 -9.15
C ARG A 4 45.43 -30.31 -9.44
N ILE A 5 44.56 -30.91 -8.63
CA ILE A 5 43.13 -30.59 -8.62
C ILE A 5 42.97 -29.28 -7.84
N PHE A 6 42.73 -28.19 -8.55
CA PHE A 6 42.29 -26.94 -7.94
C PHE A 6 40.77 -27.02 -7.74
N LEU A 7 40.33 -27.19 -6.50
CA LEU A 7 38.93 -27.13 -6.13
C LEU A 7 38.53 -25.64 -6.03
N ALA A 8 37.91 -25.10 -7.08
CA ALA A 8 37.32 -23.77 -7.03
C ALA A 8 35.97 -23.86 -6.29
N VAL A 9 35.94 -23.43 -5.03
CA VAL A 9 34.70 -23.31 -4.26
C VAL A 9 34.00 -22.02 -4.69
N SER A 10 33.07 -22.15 -5.64
CA SER A 10 32.17 -21.07 -6.02
C SER A 10 31.13 -20.88 -4.92
N LEU A 11 31.29 -19.85 -4.09
CA LEU A 11 30.32 -19.44 -3.08
C LEU A 11 29.10 -18.84 -3.81
N ILE A 12 28.08 -19.66 -4.06
CA ILE A 12 26.80 -19.18 -4.63
C ILE A 12 26.06 -18.43 -3.52
N THR A 13 26.27 -17.12 -3.44
CA THR A 13 25.44 -16.24 -2.61
C THR A 13 24.09 -16.07 -3.32
N THR A 14 23.09 -16.85 -2.92
CA THR A 14 21.70 -16.61 -3.33
C THR A 14 21.24 -15.32 -2.67
N PHE A 15 21.29 -14.20 -3.40
CA PHE A 15 20.63 -12.98 -2.99
C PHE A 15 19.11 -13.21 -3.05
N SER A 16 18.52 -13.55 -1.92
CA SER A 16 17.06 -13.50 -1.76
C SER A 16 16.63 -12.05 -1.87
N ALA A 17 16.08 -11.65 -3.01
CA ALA A 17 15.36 -10.40 -3.14
C ALA A 17 14.10 -10.50 -2.26
N ALA A 18 14.18 -10.03 -1.02
CA ALA A 18 12.99 -9.82 -0.21
C ALA A 18 12.08 -8.87 -0.99
N ALA A 19 10.85 -9.30 -1.28
CA ALA A 19 9.84 -8.44 -1.87
C ALA A 19 9.54 -7.31 -0.86
N GLN A 20 10.18 -6.16 -1.06
CA GLN A 20 9.85 -4.96 -0.29
C GLN A 20 8.44 -4.53 -0.69
N ALA A 21 7.57 -4.34 0.31
CA ALA A 21 6.26 -3.76 0.07
C ALA A 21 6.44 -2.40 -0.59
N GLN A 22 5.83 -2.20 -1.76
CA GLN A 22 5.92 -0.93 -2.46
C GLN A 22 5.04 0.07 -1.73
N VAL A 23 5.66 1.02 -1.04
CA VAL A 23 4.95 2.08 -0.31
C VAL A 23 5.11 3.40 -1.05
N VAL A 24 4.01 4.13 -1.24
CA VAL A 24 3.98 5.46 -1.85
C VAL A 24 3.44 6.49 -0.87
N THR A 25 3.90 7.73 -0.99
CA THR A 25 3.35 8.88 -0.25
C THR A 25 2.57 9.75 -1.22
N LEU A 26 1.30 10.03 -0.90
CA LEU A 26 0.40 10.82 -1.72
C LEU A 26 -0.01 12.08 -0.98
N ASN A 27 0.11 13.24 -1.62
CA ASN A 27 -0.44 14.48 -1.12
C ASN A 27 -1.85 14.66 -1.70
N LYS A 28 -2.87 14.59 -0.84
CA LYS A 28 -4.30 14.62 -1.22
C LYS A 28 -4.94 15.99 -0.98
N GLY A 29 -4.13 17.04 -0.83
CA GLY A 29 -4.57 18.41 -0.57
C GLY A 29 -4.93 18.68 0.89
N GLY A 30 -5.77 17.84 1.50
CA GLY A 30 -6.17 17.97 2.92
C GLY A 30 -5.40 17.07 3.90
N TYR A 31 -4.71 16.06 3.38
CA TYR A 31 -3.92 15.11 4.16
C TYR A 31 -2.80 14.50 3.30
N THR A 32 -1.81 13.94 3.99
CA THR A 32 -0.78 13.08 3.38
C THR A 32 -1.11 11.63 3.69
N LEU A 33 -0.98 10.76 2.69
CA LEU A 33 -1.29 9.33 2.79
C LEU A 33 -0.05 8.51 2.46
N SER A 34 0.40 7.70 3.42
CA SER A 34 1.32 6.60 3.16
C SER A 34 0.51 5.36 2.79
N TYR A 35 0.73 4.80 1.60
CA TYR A 35 -0.08 3.72 1.04
C TYR A 35 0.79 2.53 0.61
N ASP A 36 0.40 1.32 1.01
CA ASP A 36 1.01 0.06 0.61
C ASP A 36 0.31 -0.48 -0.65
N CYS A 37 1.00 -0.40 -1.78
CA CYS A 37 0.52 -0.87 -3.08
C CYS A 37 0.38 -2.40 -3.15
N THR A 38 1.11 -3.15 -2.33
CA THR A 38 1.07 -4.62 -2.29
C THR A 38 -0.18 -5.08 -1.55
N ASN A 39 -0.42 -4.52 -0.36
CA ASN A 39 -1.59 -4.88 0.46
C ASN A 39 -2.84 -4.04 0.15
N ARG A 40 -2.72 -3.08 -0.78
CA ARG A 40 -3.81 -2.20 -1.24
C ARG A 40 -4.46 -1.43 -0.09
N THR A 41 -3.66 -1.03 0.90
CA THR A 41 -4.15 -0.41 2.12
C THR A 41 -3.31 0.80 2.50
N ALA A 42 -3.95 1.73 3.18
CA ALA A 42 -3.25 2.81 3.83
C ALA A 42 -2.45 2.28 5.03
N LEU A 43 -1.26 2.84 5.21
CA LEU A 43 -0.41 2.64 6.39
C LEU A 43 -0.56 3.80 7.38
N ARG A 44 -0.77 5.03 6.88
CA ARG A 44 -0.87 6.24 7.72
C ARG A 44 -1.56 7.37 6.98
N TYR A 45 -2.42 8.09 7.70
CA TYR A 45 -2.96 9.39 7.30
C TYR A 45 -2.38 10.45 8.22
N GLU A 46 -1.90 11.53 7.63
CA GLU A 46 -1.41 12.69 8.35
C GLU A 46 -2.20 13.91 7.92
N TYR A 47 -2.82 14.58 8.89
CA TYR A 47 -3.58 15.79 8.68
C TYR A 47 -3.55 16.66 9.94
N VAL A 48 -3.90 17.93 9.78
CA VAL A 48 -4.03 18.87 10.88
C VAL A 48 -5.50 19.21 11.04
N LEU A 49 -6.02 19.04 12.26
CA LEU A 49 -7.36 19.50 12.62
C LEU A 49 -7.30 20.93 13.14
N GLN A 50 -8.25 21.73 12.70
CA GLN A 50 -8.49 23.09 13.19
C GLN A 50 -9.96 23.21 13.62
N ALA A 51 -10.37 24.38 14.12
CA ALA A 51 -11.76 24.62 14.44
C ALA A 51 -12.63 24.43 13.17
N ASP A 52 -13.60 23.53 13.25
CA ASP A 52 -14.56 23.30 12.18
C ASP A 52 -15.71 24.31 12.27
N THR A 53 -15.86 25.14 11.24
CA THR A 53 -16.97 26.09 11.11
C THR A 53 -17.87 25.75 9.92
N GLY A 54 -17.69 24.57 9.33
CA GLY A 54 -18.42 24.12 8.15
C GLY A 54 -19.68 23.32 8.47
N SER A 55 -20.42 23.00 7.41
CA SER A 55 -21.62 22.15 7.45
C SER A 55 -21.70 21.21 6.24
N ALA A 56 -20.53 20.88 5.66
CA ALA A 56 -20.45 20.03 4.49
C ALA A 56 -21.05 18.64 4.79
N ALA A 57 -21.99 18.21 3.93
CA ALA A 57 -22.61 16.89 4.09
C ALA A 57 -21.59 15.78 3.82
N ARG A 58 -21.63 14.73 4.65
CA ARG A 58 -20.81 13.53 4.44
C ARG A 58 -21.24 12.82 3.15
N PRO A 59 -20.32 12.56 2.20
CA PRO A 59 -20.64 11.72 1.05
C PRO A 59 -21.10 10.32 1.49
N SER A 60 -22.10 9.77 0.80
CA SER A 60 -22.66 8.45 1.10
C SER A 60 -22.00 7.31 0.32
N SER A 61 -21.29 7.63 -0.76
CA SER A 61 -20.64 6.65 -1.64
C SER A 61 -19.15 6.47 -1.36
N PHE A 62 -18.65 5.28 -1.66
CA PHE A 62 -17.22 4.98 -1.69
C PHE A 62 -16.72 4.98 -3.13
N ASN A 63 -15.51 5.50 -3.34
CA ASN A 63 -14.90 5.61 -4.66
C ASN A 63 -13.55 4.91 -4.69
N LEU A 64 -13.14 4.45 -5.87
CA LEU A 64 -11.79 3.98 -6.11
C LEU A 64 -10.85 5.18 -6.28
N ASP A 65 -9.65 5.07 -5.75
CA ASP A 65 -8.62 6.12 -5.89
C ASP A 65 -8.04 6.08 -7.31
N THR A 66 -8.30 7.12 -8.09
CA THR A 66 -7.83 7.27 -9.47
C THR A 66 -6.47 7.96 -9.58
N GLU A 67 -5.89 8.39 -8.47
CA GLU A 67 -4.65 9.16 -8.43
C GLU A 67 -3.43 8.32 -7.98
N LEU A 68 -3.62 7.01 -7.83
CA LEU A 68 -2.50 6.11 -7.55
C LEU A 68 -1.50 6.12 -8.72
N PRO A 69 -0.18 6.19 -8.45
CA PRO A 69 0.81 6.22 -9.50
C PRO A 69 0.84 4.91 -10.28
N SER A 70 1.30 4.97 -11.53
CA SER A 70 1.47 3.79 -12.37
C SER A 70 2.31 2.72 -11.66
N GLY A 71 1.83 1.48 -11.69
CA GLY A 71 2.45 0.34 -10.99
C GLY A 71 2.03 0.19 -9.53
N CYS A 72 1.26 1.11 -8.94
CA CYS A 72 0.70 0.95 -7.59
C CYS A 72 -0.74 0.42 -7.66
N ALA A 73 -0.98 -0.80 -7.17
CA ALA A 73 -2.32 -1.39 -7.19
C ALA A 73 -3.22 -0.76 -6.13
N GLY A 74 -4.40 -0.32 -6.55
CA GLY A 74 -5.47 0.14 -5.66
C GLY A 74 -6.45 -0.95 -5.26
N GLN A 75 -7.43 -0.56 -4.43
CA GLN A 75 -8.66 -1.34 -4.24
C GLN A 75 -9.37 -1.54 -5.58
N THR A 76 -10.04 -2.67 -5.75
CA THR A 76 -10.71 -3.04 -7.02
C THR A 76 -12.23 -2.92 -6.97
N SER A 77 -12.80 -2.58 -5.81
CA SER A 77 -14.24 -2.43 -5.62
C SER A 77 -14.58 -1.42 -4.53
N SER A 78 -15.70 -0.73 -4.71
CA SER A 78 -16.36 0.12 -3.71
C SER A 78 -17.54 -0.57 -3.01
N ALA A 79 -17.83 -1.85 -3.32
CA ALA A 79 -18.88 -2.65 -2.68
C ALA A 79 -18.49 -3.09 -1.27
N SER A 80 -19.43 -3.12 -0.31
CA SER A 80 -19.16 -3.33 1.13
C SER A 80 -18.20 -4.48 1.42
N TYR A 81 -17.27 -4.31 2.38
CA TYR A 81 -16.40 -5.41 2.83
C TYR A 81 -17.17 -6.56 3.48
N ALA A 82 -18.42 -6.34 3.91
CA ALA A 82 -19.32 -7.39 4.36
C ALA A 82 -19.53 -8.49 3.31
N SER A 83 -19.43 -8.14 2.02
CA SER A 83 -19.52 -9.10 0.90
C SER A 83 -18.32 -10.06 0.83
N VAL A 84 -17.18 -9.67 1.39
CA VAL A 84 -15.96 -10.49 1.47
C VAL A 84 -15.91 -11.21 2.82
N ARG A 85 -16.25 -10.52 3.91
CA ARG A 85 -16.29 -11.06 5.26
C ARG A 85 -17.38 -10.39 6.08
N SER A 86 -18.33 -11.17 6.57
CA SER A 86 -19.39 -10.66 7.44
C SER A 86 -18.84 -9.91 8.64
N GLY A 87 -19.49 -8.79 8.99
CA GLY A 87 -19.09 -7.89 10.07
C GLY A 87 -17.98 -6.89 9.71
N TYR A 88 -17.51 -6.86 8.47
CA TYR A 88 -16.49 -5.90 8.04
C TYR A 88 -17.15 -4.70 7.35
N ASP A 89 -17.00 -3.53 7.96
CA ASP A 89 -17.42 -2.26 7.38
C ASP A 89 -16.27 -1.58 6.63
N ARG A 90 -16.61 -0.58 5.81
CA ARG A 90 -15.61 0.38 5.33
C ARG A 90 -15.38 1.44 6.40
N GLY A 91 -14.27 1.31 7.11
CA GLY A 91 -13.78 2.37 7.98
C GLY A 91 -13.58 3.66 7.20
N THR A 92 -14.13 4.76 7.72
CA THR A 92 -13.72 6.11 7.31
C THR A 92 -12.71 6.66 8.29
N TRP A 93 -11.91 7.61 7.80
CA TRP A 93 -11.16 8.52 8.65
C TRP A 93 -12.07 9.66 9.07
#